data_AF-A0A7W7NWH5-F1
#
_entry.id   AF-A0A7W7NWH5-F1
#
_cell.length_a   1.000
_cell.length_b   1.000
_cell.length_c   1.000
_cell.angle_alpha   90.00
_cell.angle_beta   90.00
_cell.angle_gamma   90.00
#
_symmetry.space_group_name_H-M   'P 1'
#
loop_
_entity.id
_entity.type
_entity.pdbx_description
1 polymer ?
#
loop_
_entity_poly.entity_id
_entity_poly.type
_entity_poly.pdbx_seq_one_letter_code
_entity_poly.pdbx_strand_id
1 'polypeptide(L)'
;MEIHIESRERLLSLDFLEGLAIRIADLNLSRVKTTDWLASKIFFFDGTIYDWNGRPLYLDSDIVDRAYGRDIACSWNSEVKMFAARPPIRRPSHRLLLRLALWDSAMKINLTPVLS
;
A
#
# COMPACT_ATOMS: atom_id res chain seq x y z
N MET A 1 -11.29 -10.20 12.03
CA MET A 1 -11.48 -10.03 10.57
C MET A 1 -10.24 -10.53 9.85
N GLU A 2 -10.37 -11.08 8.64
CA GLU A 2 -9.24 -11.57 7.85
C GLU A 2 -9.08 -10.73 6.59
N ILE A 3 -7.84 -10.33 6.29
CA ILE A 3 -7.47 -9.61 5.08
C ILE A 3 -6.42 -10.43 4.37
N HIS A 4 -6.67 -10.80 3.12
CA HIS A 4 -5.69 -11.48 2.27
C HIS A 4 -5.13 -10.46 1.29
N ILE A 5 -3.82 -10.26 1.31
CA ILE A 5 -3.18 -9.38 0.33
C ILE A 5 -3.16 -10.03 -1.05
N GLU A 6 -3.12 -9.21 -2.11
CA GLU A 6 -2.99 -9.70 -3.48
C GLU A 6 -1.72 -10.52 -3.69
N SER A 7 -1.74 -11.35 -4.74
CA SER A 7 -0.55 -12.11 -5.15
C SER A 7 0.63 -11.17 -5.46
N ARG A 8 1.85 -11.67 -5.33
CA ARG A 8 3.06 -10.92 -5.66
C ARG A 8 3.03 -10.35 -7.08
N GLU A 9 2.54 -11.13 -8.04
CA GLU A 9 2.44 -10.74 -9.45
C GLU A 9 1.45 -9.60 -9.63
N ARG A 10 0.33 -9.63 -8.91
CA ARG A 10 -0.66 -8.57 -8.91
C ARG A 10 -0.17 -7.31 -8.23
N LEU A 11 0.44 -7.41 -7.04
CA LEU A 11 1.04 -6.26 -6.36
C LEU A 11 2.08 -5.53 -7.25
N LEU A 12 2.81 -6.27 -8.08
CA LEU A 12 3.84 -5.72 -8.99
C LEU A 12 3.32 -5.45 -10.42
N SER A 13 2.00 -5.49 -10.62
CA SER A 13 1.38 -5.16 -11.91
C SER A 13 1.24 -3.66 -12.09
N LEU A 14 1.09 -3.23 -13.35
CA LEU A 14 0.80 -1.83 -13.67
C LEU A 14 -0.61 -1.46 -13.21
N ASP A 15 -1.58 -2.36 -13.41
CA ASP A 15 -2.97 -2.19 -13.01
C ASP A 15 -3.10 -1.93 -11.51
N PHE A 16 -2.37 -2.68 -10.68
CA PHE A 16 -2.37 -2.45 -9.24
C PHE A 16 -1.77 -1.09 -8.89
N LEU A 17 -0.67 -0.69 -9.53
CA LEU A 17 -0.02 0.59 -9.27
C LEU A 17 -0.91 1.78 -9.67
N GLU A 18 -1.59 1.68 -10.81
CA GLU A 18 -2.55 2.68 -11.28
C GLU A 18 -3.79 2.73 -10.37
N GLY A 19 -4.39 1.59 -10.05
CA GLY A 19 -5.51 1.51 -9.12
C GLY A 19 -5.16 2.08 -7.76
N LEU A 20 -3.97 1.76 -7.24
CA LEU A 20 -3.50 2.28 -5.96
C LEU A 20 -3.31 3.79 -6.02
N ALA A 21 -2.79 4.31 -7.12
CA ALA A 21 -2.63 5.75 -7.31
C ALA A 21 -3.96 6.50 -7.24
N ILE A 22 -5.00 5.96 -7.90
CA ILE A 22 -6.36 6.51 -7.84
C ILE A 22 -6.85 6.50 -6.39
N ARG A 23 -6.77 5.36 -5.70
CA ARG A 23 -7.22 5.26 -4.30
C ARG A 23 -6.48 6.22 -3.37
N ILE A 24 -5.15 6.34 -3.51
CA ILE A 24 -4.34 7.25 -2.70
C ILE A 24 -4.66 8.73 -3.03
N ALA A 25 -4.96 9.05 -4.29
CA ALA A 25 -5.38 10.39 -4.69
C ALA A 25 -6.75 10.76 -4.08
N ASP A 26 -7.70 9.82 -4.07
CA ASP A 26 -9.04 10.00 -3.50
C ASP A 26 -9.03 10.30 -2.00
N LEU A 27 -8.00 9.88 -1.26
CA LEU A 27 -7.84 10.25 0.15
C LEU A 27 -7.70 11.76 0.34
N ASN A 28 -7.24 12.51 -0.68
CA ASN A 28 -7.02 13.96 -0.65
C ASN A 28 -6.16 14.44 0.54
N LEU A 29 -5.17 13.63 0.93
CA LEU A 29 -4.25 13.92 2.03
C LEU A 29 -2.92 14.49 1.53
N SER A 30 -2.21 15.25 2.38
CA SER A 30 -0.81 15.61 2.12
C SER A 30 0.10 14.37 2.17
N ARG A 31 1.30 14.44 1.61
CA ARG A 31 2.24 13.28 1.57
C ARG A 31 2.49 12.65 2.94
N VAL A 32 2.64 13.47 3.99
CA VAL A 32 2.88 13.03 5.38
C VAL A 32 1.61 12.42 5.95
N LYS A 33 0.46 13.10 5.76
CA LYS A 33 -0.83 12.59 6.24
C LYS A 33 -1.24 11.29 5.56
N THR A 34 -0.83 11.07 4.31
CA THR A 34 -1.01 9.79 3.61
C THR A 34 -0.25 8.65 4.31
N THR A 35 0.97 8.89 4.79
CA THR A 35 1.72 7.88 5.58
C THR A 35 1.11 7.69 6.97
N ASP A 36 0.73 8.77 7.67
CA ASP A 36 0.03 8.70 8.96
C ASP A 36 -1.25 7.85 8.84
N TRP A 37 -2.02 8.08 7.78
CA TRP A 37 -3.23 7.32 7.48
C TRP A 37 -2.93 5.84 7.28
N LEU A 38 -1.93 5.51 6.47
CA LEU A 38 -1.50 4.11 6.26
C LEU A 38 -1.15 3.45 7.60
N ALA A 39 -0.31 4.10 8.41
CA ALA A 39 0.09 3.59 9.71
C ALA A 39 -1.12 3.37 10.63
N SER A 40 -2.03 4.34 10.70
CA SER A 40 -3.25 4.20 11.50
C SER A 40 -4.11 3.01 11.08
N LYS A 41 -4.27 2.79 9.76
CA LYS A 41 -5.08 1.67 9.25
C LYS A 41 -4.47 0.32 9.61
N ILE A 42 -3.16 0.21 9.54
CA ILE A 42 -2.44 -1.04 9.86
C ILE A 42 -2.42 -1.28 11.37
N PHE A 43 -2.08 -0.28 12.19
CA PHE A 43 -1.89 -0.47 13.63
C PHE A 43 -3.18 -0.56 14.43
N PHE A 44 -4.27 0.05 13.97
CA PHE A 44 -5.59 -0.05 14.64
C PHE A 44 -6.47 -1.17 14.08
N PHE A 45 -5.95 -1.99 13.16
CA PHE A 45 -6.72 -3.10 12.61
C PHE A 45 -6.80 -4.26 13.61
N ASP A 46 -8.02 -4.58 14.04
CA ASP A 46 -8.32 -5.73 14.88
C ASP A 46 -8.59 -6.98 14.01
N GLY A 47 -7.52 -7.65 13.60
CA GLY A 47 -7.60 -8.86 12.79
C GLY A 47 -6.26 -9.36 12.28
N THR A 48 -6.32 -10.31 11.35
CA THR A 48 -5.14 -10.95 10.77
C THR A 48 -5.02 -10.56 9.31
N ILE A 49 -3.83 -10.07 8.93
CA ILE A 49 -3.46 -9.85 7.54
C ILE A 49 -2.62 -11.05 7.11
N TYR A 50 -2.99 -11.70 6.01
CA TYR A 50 -2.27 -12.81 5.41
C TYR A 50 -1.52 -12.34 4.17
N ASP A 51 -0.28 -12.81 4.03
CA ASP A 51 0.55 -12.59 2.86
C ASP A 51 0.06 -13.39 1.63
N TRP A 52 0.71 -13.20 0.48
CA TRP A 52 0.39 -13.93 -0.75
C TRP A 52 0.67 -15.44 -0.69
N ASN A 53 1.29 -15.95 0.37
CA ASN A 53 1.47 -17.38 0.64
C ASN A 53 0.47 -17.91 1.68
N GLY A 54 -0.50 -17.09 2.11
CA GLY A 54 -1.45 -17.44 3.17
C GLY A 54 -0.83 -17.45 4.57
N ARG A 55 0.34 -16.83 4.77
CA ARG A 55 1.00 -16.74 6.07
C ARG A 55 0.62 -15.43 6.77
N PRO A 56 0.36 -15.43 8.08
CA PRO A 56 0.14 -14.20 8.82
C PRO A 56 1.31 -13.22 8.64
N LEU A 57 1.02 -11.99 8.22
CA LEU A 57 1.98 -10.91 8.14
C LEU A 57 2.23 -10.38 9.56
N TYR A 58 3.47 -10.45 10.02
CA TYR A 58 3.84 -9.94 11.34
C TYR A 58 3.93 -8.41 11.32
N LEU A 59 2.98 -7.75 12.00
CA LEU A 59 2.90 -6.30 12.13
C LEU A 59 3.59 -5.86 13.42
N ASP A 60 4.86 -5.46 13.33
CA ASP A 60 5.53 -4.74 14.44
C ASP A 60 5.42 -3.22 14.25
N SER A 61 5.83 -2.48 15.29
CA SER A 61 5.78 -1.01 15.33
C SER A 61 6.54 -0.33 14.19
N ASP A 62 7.52 -1.02 13.59
CA ASP A 62 8.45 -0.42 12.63
C ASP A 62 8.16 -0.88 11.20
N ILE A 63 7.07 -1.64 10.97
CA ILE A 63 6.79 -2.23 9.65
C ILE A 63 6.57 -1.18 8.56
N VAL A 64 5.90 -0.07 8.91
CA VAL A 64 5.68 1.06 8.00
C VAL A 64 7.01 1.75 7.69
N ASP A 65 7.84 1.99 8.71
CA ASP A 65 9.16 2.60 8.54
C ASP A 65 10.07 1.73 7.67
N ARG A 66 10.08 0.40 7.89
CA ARG A 66 10.81 -0.54 7.02
C ARG A 66 10.30 -0.53 5.58
N ALA A 67 9.00 -0.36 5.37
CA ALA A 67 8.41 -0.28 4.04
C ALA A 67 8.79 1.01 3.31
N TYR A 68 8.96 2.13 4.02
CA TYR A 68 9.42 3.40 3.45
C TYR A 68 10.96 3.47 3.35
N GLY A 69 11.67 2.72 4.18
CA GLY A 69 13.12 2.57 4.15
C GLY A 69 13.82 3.92 4.33
N ARG A 70 14.53 4.38 3.30
CA ARG A 70 15.22 5.70 3.30
C ARG A 70 14.34 6.85 2.83
N ASP A 71 13.07 6.61 2.46
CA ASP A 71 12.14 7.66 2.03
C ASP A 71 11.53 8.39 3.24
N ILE A 72 12.38 9.07 4.01
CA ILE A 72 11.99 9.85 5.20
C ILE A 72 11.04 11.00 4.80
N ALA A 73 11.19 11.52 3.58
CA ALA A 73 10.36 12.61 3.08
C ALA A 73 8.95 12.17 2.64
N CYS A 74 8.68 10.86 2.63
CA CYS A 74 7.46 10.26 2.07
C CYS A 74 7.20 10.73 0.63
N SER A 75 8.27 10.95 -0.15
CA SER A 75 8.15 11.49 -1.51
C SER A 75 7.46 10.51 -2.45
N TRP A 76 7.56 9.21 -2.16
CA TRP A 76 6.88 8.18 -2.93
C TRP A 76 5.36 8.36 -2.97
N ASN A 77 4.73 8.87 -1.91
CA ASN A 77 3.28 9.14 -1.89
C ASN A 77 2.88 10.22 -2.90
N SER A 78 3.75 11.20 -3.13
CA SER A 78 3.53 12.21 -4.17
C SER A 78 3.75 11.63 -5.56
N GLU A 79 4.78 10.80 -5.71
CA GLU A 79 5.11 10.14 -6.99
C GLU A 79 4.00 9.19 -7.44
N VAL A 80 3.52 8.33 -6.54
CA VAL A 80 2.47 7.35 -6.86
C VAL A 80 1.17 8.04 -7.28
N LYS A 81 0.79 9.15 -6.62
CA LYS A 81 -0.42 9.93 -6.98
C LYS A 81 -0.39 10.45 -8.42
N MET A 82 0.79 10.72 -8.97
CA MET A 82 0.89 11.15 -10.37
C MET A 82 0.37 10.08 -11.34
N PHE A 83 0.43 8.81 -10.95
CA PHE A 83 -0.05 7.72 -11.79
C PHE A 83 -1.56 7.69 -11.98
N ALA A 84 -2.33 8.37 -11.12
CA ALA A 84 -3.77 8.54 -11.30
C ALA A 84 -4.11 9.43 -12.52
N ALA A 85 -3.22 10.35 -12.87
CA ALA A 85 -3.37 11.22 -14.05
C ALA A 85 -2.53 10.76 -15.25
N ARG A 86 -1.50 9.94 -15.01
CA ARG A 86 -0.53 9.49 -16.02
C ARG A 86 -0.16 8.03 -15.77
N PRO A 87 -0.80 7.07 -16.44
CA PRO A 87 -0.61 5.64 -16.15
C PRO A 87 0.88 5.23 -16.12
N PRO A 88 1.27 4.34 -15.21
CA PRO A 88 2.65 3.91 -15.08
C PRO A 88 3.08 3.07 -16.29
N ILE A 89 4.25 3.35 -16.84
CA ILE A 89 4.80 2.58 -17.98
C ILE A 89 5.71 1.43 -17.50
N ARG A 90 6.29 1.56 -16.30
CA ARG A 90 7.25 0.59 -15.75
C ARG A 90 6.68 -0.09 -14.52
N ARG A 91 6.89 -1.40 -14.44
CA ARG A 91 6.48 -2.20 -13.27
C ARG A 91 7.25 -1.75 -12.01
N PRO A 92 6.61 -1.78 -10.83
CA PRO A 92 7.28 -1.54 -9.56
C PRO A 92 8.48 -2.49 -9.34
N SER A 93 9.51 -1.98 -8.67
CA SER A 93 10.61 -2.83 -8.19
C SER A 93 10.14 -3.77 -7.08
N HIS A 94 10.72 -4.97 -7.00
CA HIS A 94 10.51 -5.89 -5.88
C HIS A 94 10.77 -5.28 -4.50
N ARG A 95 11.62 -4.24 -4.41
CA ARG A 95 11.87 -3.53 -3.15
C ARG A 95 10.64 -2.83 -2.59
N LEU A 96 9.65 -2.54 -3.44
CA LEU A 96 8.38 -1.92 -3.03
C LEU A 96 7.36 -2.96 -2.54
N LEU A 97 7.64 -4.26 -2.62
CA LEU A 97 6.64 -5.29 -2.36
C LEU A 97 6.01 -5.17 -0.97
N LEU A 98 6.81 -4.94 0.08
CA LEU A 98 6.29 -4.70 1.43
C LEU A 98 5.38 -3.46 1.47
N ARG A 99 5.81 -2.35 0.85
CA ARG A 99 5.03 -1.11 0.80
C ARG A 99 3.69 -1.32 0.09
N LEU A 100 3.68 -2.01 -1.05
CA LEU A 100 2.48 -2.30 -1.82
C LEU A 100 1.55 -3.25 -1.07
N ALA A 101 2.09 -4.24 -0.35
CA ALA A 101 1.31 -5.13 0.51
C ALA A 101 0.63 -4.38 1.66
N LEU A 102 1.32 -3.44 2.32
CA LEU A 102 0.72 -2.60 3.36
C LEU A 102 -0.39 -1.71 2.79
N TRP A 103 -0.19 -1.13 1.60
CA TRP A 103 -1.21 -0.34 0.94
C TRP A 103 -2.44 -1.15 0.54
N ASP A 104 -2.25 -2.33 -0.05
CA ASP A 104 -3.36 -3.25 -0.37
C ASP A 104 -4.17 -3.58 0.90
N SER A 105 -3.46 -3.92 1.98
CA SER A 105 -4.07 -4.21 3.27
C SER A 105 -4.90 -3.04 3.79
N ALA A 106 -4.33 -1.84 3.84
CA ALA A 106 -5.01 -0.65 4.34
C ALA A 106 -6.23 -0.28 3.50
N MET A 107 -6.16 -0.45 2.18
CA MET A 107 -7.28 -0.23 1.27
C MET A 107 -8.40 -1.24 1.47
N LYS A 108 -8.07 -2.52 1.68
CA LYS A 108 -9.05 -3.57 2.01
C LYS A 108 -9.69 -3.35 3.39
N ILE A 109 -8.90 -2.98 4.41
CA ILE A 109 -9.40 -2.58 5.73
C ILE A 109 -10.37 -1.39 5.62
N ASN A 110 -10.10 -0.47 4.70
CA ASN A 110 -10.96 0.68 4.42
C ASN A 110 -12.17 0.37 3.52
N LEU A 111 -12.39 -0.89 3.14
CA LEU A 111 -13.46 -1.31 2.22
C LEU A 111 -13.38 -0.65 0.84
N THR A 112 -12.18 -0.23 0.43
CA THR A 112 -11.90 0.40 -0.87
C THR A 112 -10.76 -0.35 -1.57
N PRO A 113 -10.93 -1.63 -1.92
CA PRO A 113 -9.86 -2.44 -2.47
C PRO A 113 -9.27 -1.82 -3.75
N VAL A 114 -7.98 -2.05 -3.96
CA VAL A 114 -7.24 -1.52 -5.11
C VAL A 114 -7.71 -2.18 -6.40
N LEU A 115 -7.80 -3.51 -6.39
CA LEU A 115 -8.35 -4.31 -7.47
C LEU A 115 -9.70 -4.87 -7.05
N SER A 116 -10.64 -4.90 -8.01
CA SER A 116 -11.97 -5.54 -7.88
C SER A 116 -11.91 -7.03 -8.14
#